data_AF-A0A945WGZ7-F1
#
_entry.id   AF-A0A945WGZ7-F1
#
_cell.length_a   1.000
_cell.length_b   1.000
_cell.length_c   1.000
_cell.angle_alpha   90.00
_cell.angle_beta   90.00
_cell.angle_gamma   90.00
#
_symmetry.space_group_name_H-M   'P 1'
#
loop_
_entity.id
_entity.type
_entity.pdbx_description
1 polymer ?
#
loop_
_entity_poly.entity_id
_entity_poly.type
_entity_poly.pdbx_seq_one_letter_code
_entity_poly.pdbx_strand_id
1 'polypeptide(L)'
;MLLNRLIHSILLSLFILGSSGLQGQGTTDDQLAAHYYREGDYEKALLYYQKLYDARPSEDNYRYYLKCLLALEEYKPAEKLAKNQAKYNARTLRYQVDVGNVLRLAGEPSKSSKHFDKIIKELDRASVTQILDMGKAFSEISLEHRALEVYNRGRKQIGDSYPFHFQIASVLGQMGDVEGMINEYLDVLEVSPSYLQNVQNTLNRVIGFEETNAYNEVLQDQLLKRVQKNPSSDIYSEMLTWMYIKQNRFAAAMTQVKAIDKRNKEDGIRVMKLSLLALNNYKYQVAVDGYKYVREKGPSNFHHVLASVGMLCAMKEDVISSEYTLAAIEDLLDEYLSVLVDLGQNKGSWEIIRDYAHLKAFYQGKYDQSAVKESIDVLSNAVQLPGLSEIELAQLKLELADVYVISNKIWDASLLYGQVEKKFKYEEIGFEAKLKNAKVFYYSGDFEWSEAQLDALKGSTSKLIANDALELSAFISENTGLDTTMDALALFAKSDLMIVQHKYDSALFFLELIESNYPGHELMDNILFQLARINQAQSQPERAAETYLELAETYPFGILVDNALMEAARIYENKLNQPEKAMELYEQILTEFTNSLFVIEARKRFRHLRGDLLQ
;
A
#
# COMPACT_ATOMS: atom_id res chain seq x y z
N MET A 1 19.22 60.52 -25.02
CA MET A 1 20.47 59.77 -24.72
C MET A 1 21.30 60.33 -23.55
N LEU A 2 20.89 61.42 -22.89
CA LEU A 2 21.52 61.92 -21.65
C LEU A 2 20.81 61.48 -20.35
N LEU A 3 19.56 61.00 -20.44
CA LEU A 3 18.79 60.53 -19.27
C LEU A 3 19.17 59.10 -18.82
N ASN A 4 19.54 58.21 -19.74
CA ASN A 4 19.95 56.83 -19.43
C ASN A 4 21.30 56.70 -18.72
N ARG A 5 22.17 57.71 -18.85
CA ARG A 5 23.48 57.73 -18.16
C ARG A 5 23.40 58.24 -16.72
N LEU A 6 22.37 59.02 -16.36
CA LEU A 6 22.15 59.43 -14.97
C LEU A 6 21.49 58.32 -14.12
N ILE A 7 20.59 57.53 -14.72
CA ILE A 7 19.90 56.43 -14.03
C ILE A 7 20.86 55.28 -13.68
N HIS A 8 21.84 54.98 -14.54
CA HIS A 8 22.85 53.96 -14.25
C HIS A 8 23.82 54.38 -13.15
N SER A 9 24.15 55.67 -13.03
CA SER A 9 25.05 56.17 -11.97
C SER A 9 24.35 56.24 -10.59
N ILE A 10 23.03 56.42 -10.56
CA ILE A 10 22.23 56.41 -9.32
C ILE A 10 21.93 54.98 -8.85
N LEU A 11 21.75 54.02 -9.76
CA LEU A 11 21.60 52.59 -9.41
C LEU A 11 22.91 51.94 -8.95
N LEU A 12 24.07 52.35 -9.47
CA LEU A 12 25.37 51.83 -9.04
C LEU A 12 25.79 52.36 -7.65
N SER A 13 25.32 53.55 -7.26
CA SER A 13 25.59 54.13 -5.94
C SER A 13 24.65 53.63 -4.84
N LEU A 14 23.46 53.13 -5.21
CA LEU A 14 22.54 52.42 -4.28
C LEU A 14 22.92 50.95 -4.04
N PHE A 15 23.77 50.34 -4.87
CA PHE A 15 24.26 48.97 -4.66
C PHE A 15 25.50 48.90 -3.72
N ILE A 16 26.20 50.02 -3.51
CA ILE A 16 27.41 50.07 -2.67
C ILE A 16 27.09 50.43 -1.19
N LEU A 17 25.88 50.91 -0.91
CA LEU A 17 25.43 51.25 0.46
C LEU A 17 24.59 50.15 1.14
N GLY A 18 24.36 49.01 0.48
CA GLY A 18 23.69 47.83 1.05
C GLY A 18 24.62 46.75 1.61
N SER A 19 25.94 46.89 1.46
CA SER A 19 26.95 45.88 1.84
C SER A 19 27.65 46.17 3.18
N SER A 20 26.96 46.86 4.10
CA SER A 20 27.45 47.13 5.47
C SER A 20 26.52 46.45 6.48
N GLY A 21 26.55 45.12 6.53
CA GLY A 21 25.70 44.37 7.46
C GLY A 21 25.66 42.85 7.29
N LEU A 22 26.28 42.28 6.26
CA LEU A 22 26.60 40.85 6.26
C LEU A 22 27.86 40.66 7.09
N GLN A 23 27.70 40.44 8.40
CA GLN A 23 28.63 39.56 9.08
C GLN A 23 28.60 38.25 8.28
N GLY A 24 29.64 38.00 7.49
CA GLY A 24 29.86 36.65 6.98
C GLY A 24 29.78 35.73 8.20
N GLN A 25 28.94 34.71 8.14
CA GLN A 25 29.07 33.59 9.06
C GLN A 25 30.45 33.01 8.79
N GLY A 26 31.47 33.49 9.50
CA GLY A 26 32.77 32.87 9.51
C GLY A 26 32.55 31.41 9.89
N THR A 27 33.16 30.51 9.14
CA THR A 27 33.09 29.07 9.41
C THR A 27 33.43 28.86 10.87
N THR A 28 32.49 28.34 11.66
CA THR A 28 32.73 28.17 13.09
C THR A 28 33.77 27.08 13.31
N ASP A 29 34.49 27.13 14.43
CA ASP A 29 35.44 26.06 14.79
C ASP A 29 34.74 24.68 14.77
N ASP A 30 33.46 24.61 15.15
CA ASP A 30 32.64 23.38 15.06
C ASP A 30 32.47 22.88 13.62
N GLN A 31 32.17 23.77 12.67
CA GLN A 31 31.99 23.43 11.26
C GLN A 31 33.31 22.98 10.63
N LEU A 32 34.42 23.63 10.97
CA LEU A 32 35.76 23.27 10.50
C LEU A 32 36.20 21.92 11.08
N ALA A 33 36.00 21.69 12.38
CA ALA A 33 36.31 20.42 13.03
C ALA A 33 35.57 19.25 12.37
N ALA A 34 34.25 19.41 12.15
CA ALA A 34 33.42 18.39 11.51
C ALA A 34 33.73 18.21 10.01
N HIS A 35 34.19 19.26 9.32
CA HIS A 35 34.66 19.17 7.94
C HIS A 35 35.94 18.33 7.87
N TYR A 36 37.00 18.73 8.58
CA TYR A 36 38.28 18.02 8.55
C TYR A 36 38.16 16.56 9.01
N TYR A 37 37.33 16.30 10.02
CA TYR A 37 37.07 14.93 10.47
C TYR A 37 36.41 14.06 9.40
N ARG A 38 35.45 14.60 8.64
CA ARG A 38 34.78 13.86 7.54
C ARG A 38 35.71 13.60 6.36
N GLU A 39 36.63 14.52 6.09
CA GLU A 39 37.68 14.37 5.07
C GLU A 39 38.81 13.42 5.51
N GLY A 40 38.80 12.94 6.75
CA GLY A 40 39.86 12.09 7.31
C GLY A 40 41.15 12.85 7.66
N ASP A 41 41.15 14.18 7.60
CA ASP A 41 42.27 15.03 8.00
C ASP A 41 42.28 15.19 9.54
N TYR A 42 42.66 14.10 10.21
CA TYR A 42 42.61 14.03 11.67
C TYR A 42 43.60 14.98 12.35
N GLU A 43 44.70 15.34 11.69
CA GLU A 43 45.68 16.30 12.22
C GLU A 43 45.07 17.69 12.37
N LYS A 44 44.38 18.18 11.32
CA LYS A 44 43.66 19.47 11.42
C LYS A 44 42.46 19.36 12.33
N ALA A 45 41.68 18.27 12.22
CA ALA A 45 40.52 18.06 13.09
C ALA A 45 40.92 18.05 14.58
N LEU A 46 42.07 17.46 14.91
CA LEU A 46 42.61 17.43 16.27
C LEU A 46 42.79 18.84 16.85
N LEU A 47 43.36 19.77 16.08
CA LEU A 47 43.58 21.15 16.52
C LEU A 47 42.27 21.84 16.91
N TYR A 48 41.23 21.69 16.08
CA TYR A 48 39.93 22.29 16.36
C TYR A 48 39.20 21.57 17.50
N TYR A 49 39.17 20.24 17.52
CA TYR A 49 38.48 19.50 18.60
C TYR A 49 39.16 19.65 19.96
N GLN A 50 40.48 19.79 20.01
CA GLN A 50 41.18 20.14 21.25
C GLN A 50 40.74 21.52 21.74
N LYS A 51 40.76 22.54 20.86
CA LYS A 51 40.32 23.90 21.20
C LYS A 51 38.86 23.93 21.67
N LEU A 52 37.98 23.21 20.98
CA LEU A 52 36.57 23.09 21.32
C LEU A 52 36.35 22.39 22.66
N TYR A 53 37.11 21.33 22.94
CA TYR A 53 37.04 20.62 24.20
C TYR A 53 37.54 21.47 25.37
N ASP A 54 38.66 22.18 25.20
CA ASP A 54 39.23 23.05 26.23
C ASP A 54 38.28 24.23 26.55
N ALA A 55 37.59 24.77 25.54
CA ALA A 55 36.58 25.81 25.73
C ALA A 55 35.25 25.26 26.29
N ARG A 56 34.84 24.06 25.85
CA ARG A 56 33.58 23.42 26.22
C ARG A 56 33.76 21.89 26.26
N PRO A 57 33.98 21.30 27.46
CA PRO A 57 34.16 19.86 27.65
C PRO A 57 32.85 19.06 27.50
N SER A 58 32.17 19.17 26.35
CA SER A 58 30.97 18.40 26.03
C SER A 58 31.31 16.95 25.67
N GLU A 59 30.33 16.06 25.76
CA GLU A 59 30.50 14.65 25.33
C GLU A 59 30.93 14.55 23.86
N ASP A 60 30.33 15.36 22.98
CA ASP A 60 30.67 15.36 21.56
C ASP A 60 32.11 15.82 21.32
N ASN A 61 32.53 16.92 21.95
CA ASN A 61 33.89 17.43 21.81
C ASN A 61 34.91 16.44 22.35
N TYR A 62 34.64 15.83 23.50
CA TYR A 62 35.46 14.75 24.05
C TYR A 62 35.57 13.58 23.08
N ARG A 63 34.43 13.09 22.56
CA ARG A 63 34.37 11.91 21.70
C ARG A 63 35.19 12.11 20.42
N TYR A 64 35.03 13.24 19.75
CA TYR A 64 35.76 13.52 18.52
C TYR A 64 37.24 13.82 18.80
N TYR A 65 37.57 14.53 19.88
CA TYR A 65 38.95 14.74 20.29
C TYR A 65 39.67 13.40 20.54
N LEU A 66 39.06 12.49 21.30
CA LEU A 66 39.61 11.16 21.55
C LEU A 66 39.75 10.35 20.25
N LYS A 67 38.76 10.39 19.35
CA LYS A 67 38.84 9.69 18.06
C LYS A 67 39.97 10.21 17.18
N CYS A 68 40.20 11.53 17.11
CA CYS A 68 41.34 12.08 16.38
C CYS A 68 42.66 11.60 16.96
N LEU A 69 42.83 11.64 18.29
CA LEU A 69 44.04 11.14 18.94
C LEU A 69 44.28 9.66 18.65
N LEU A 70 43.23 8.82 18.70
CA LEU A 70 43.34 7.40 18.41
C LEU A 70 43.66 7.12 16.93
N ALA A 71 43.08 7.89 16.01
CA ALA A 71 43.35 7.76 14.57
C ALA A 71 44.79 8.17 14.21
N LEU A 72 45.38 9.09 14.96
CA LEU A 72 46.77 9.54 14.83
C LEU A 72 47.75 8.69 15.67
N GLU A 73 47.26 7.62 16.32
CA GLU A 73 48.04 6.75 17.21
C GLU A 73 48.73 7.50 18.38
N GLU A 74 48.19 8.67 18.75
CA GLU A 74 48.65 9.51 19.86
C GLU A 74 48.13 8.97 21.21
N TYR A 75 48.61 7.78 21.58
CA TYR A 75 48.05 7.02 22.71
C TYR A 75 48.30 7.65 24.09
N LYS A 76 49.44 8.31 24.30
CA LYS A 76 49.73 8.96 25.60
C LYS A 76 48.79 10.14 25.87
N PRO A 77 48.61 11.10 24.93
CA PRO A 77 47.57 12.11 25.06
C PRO A 77 46.17 11.51 25.19
N ALA A 78 45.84 10.48 24.40
CA ALA A 78 44.54 9.82 24.47
C ALA A 78 44.26 9.22 25.86
N GLU A 79 45.26 8.56 26.45
CA GLU A 79 45.13 7.92 27.77
C GLU A 79 44.91 8.97 28.85
N LYS A 80 45.65 10.09 28.78
CA LYS A 80 45.49 11.22 29.69
C LYS A 80 44.10 11.84 29.56
N LEU A 81 43.61 12.06 28.34
CA LEU A 81 42.29 12.60 28.06
C LEU A 81 41.19 11.69 28.61
N ALA A 82 41.22 10.39 28.27
CA ALA A 82 40.22 9.43 28.71
C ALA A 82 40.20 9.28 30.25
N LYS A 83 41.37 9.20 30.90
CA LYS A 83 41.45 9.13 32.37
C LYS A 83 40.90 10.38 33.05
N ASN A 84 41.20 11.55 32.51
CA ASN A 84 40.66 12.80 33.02
C ASN A 84 39.14 12.83 32.87
N GLN A 85 38.61 12.52 31.69
CA GLN A 85 37.17 12.49 31.45
C GLN A 85 36.46 11.51 32.39
N ALA A 86 36.99 10.30 32.55
CA ALA A 86 36.44 9.30 33.44
C ALA A 86 36.50 9.71 34.93
N LYS A 87 37.52 10.48 35.33
CA LYS A 87 37.64 11.02 36.69
C LYS A 87 36.61 12.11 36.97
N TYR A 88 36.41 13.05 36.04
CA TYR A 88 35.44 14.15 36.20
C TYR A 88 34.00 13.68 36.09
N ASN A 89 33.76 12.57 35.39
CA ASN A 89 32.44 12.00 35.16
C ASN A 89 32.31 10.59 35.75
N ALA A 90 32.63 10.46 37.04
CA ALA A 90 32.71 9.16 37.72
C ALA A 90 31.43 8.30 37.67
N ARG A 91 30.27 8.90 37.40
CA ARG A 91 28.99 8.16 37.25
C ARG A 91 28.76 7.62 35.84
N THR A 92 29.48 8.12 34.83
CA THR A 92 29.30 7.73 33.43
C THR A 92 30.32 6.65 33.07
N LEU A 93 29.89 5.38 33.17
CA LEU A 93 30.79 4.22 33.05
C LEU A 93 31.41 4.04 31.67
N ARG A 94 30.81 4.60 30.60
CA ARG A 94 31.38 4.60 29.25
C ARG A 94 32.82 5.12 29.21
N TYR A 95 33.13 6.19 29.95
CA TYR A 95 34.48 6.77 29.94
C TYR A 95 35.52 5.83 30.56
N GLN A 96 35.11 4.95 31.47
CA GLN A 96 35.99 3.90 31.98
C GLN A 96 36.29 2.83 30.92
N VAL A 97 35.34 2.56 30.02
CA VAL A 97 35.55 1.69 28.87
C VAL A 97 36.51 2.34 27.87
N ASP A 98 36.39 3.64 27.62
CA ASP A 98 37.33 4.38 26.77
C ASP A 98 38.77 4.27 27.27
N VAL A 99 39.01 4.42 28.58
CA VAL A 99 40.34 4.25 29.20
C VAL A 99 40.92 2.87 28.87
N GLY A 100 40.13 1.82 29.05
CA GLY A 100 40.56 0.47 28.74
C GLY A 100 40.78 0.24 27.24
N ASN A 101 39.98 0.87 26.37
CA ASN A 101 40.14 0.78 24.93
C ASN A 101 41.41 1.49 24.44
N VAL A 102 41.73 2.67 25.00
CA VAL A 102 42.99 3.36 24.72
C VAL A 102 44.18 2.48 25.10
N LEU A 103 44.17 1.87 26.29
CA LEU A 103 45.23 0.94 26.72
C LEU A 103 45.37 -0.26 25.77
N ARG A 104 44.24 -0.79 25.26
CA ARG A 104 44.23 -1.90 24.31
C ARG A 104 44.90 -1.51 23.00
N LEU A 105 44.52 -0.36 22.45
CA LEU A 105 45.06 0.17 21.20
C LEU A 105 46.54 0.59 21.34
N ALA A 106 46.95 1.03 22.51
CA ALA A 106 48.34 1.37 22.84
C ALA A 106 49.28 0.14 22.98
N GLY A 107 48.81 -1.07 22.65
CA GLY A 107 49.62 -2.30 22.76
C GLY A 107 49.76 -2.83 24.19
N GLU A 108 48.87 -2.44 25.12
CA GLU A 108 48.90 -2.89 26.52
C GLU A 108 47.68 -3.76 26.92
N PRO A 109 47.40 -4.88 26.22
CA PRO A 109 46.19 -5.67 26.42
C PRO A 109 46.05 -6.25 27.84
N SER A 110 47.17 -6.56 28.52
CA SER A 110 47.14 -7.04 29.91
C SER A 110 46.62 -5.96 30.87
N LYS A 111 47.04 -4.70 30.69
CA LYS A 111 46.56 -3.59 31.53
C LYS A 111 45.10 -3.26 31.19
N SER A 112 44.75 -3.26 29.91
CA SER A 112 43.37 -3.11 29.43
C SER A 112 42.43 -4.15 30.05
N SER A 113 42.78 -5.45 29.98
CA SER A 113 41.94 -6.52 30.56
C SER A 113 41.78 -6.36 32.07
N LYS A 114 42.87 -6.09 32.80
CA LYS A 114 42.79 -5.85 34.25
C LYS A 114 41.89 -4.66 34.59
N HIS A 115 41.94 -3.60 33.77
CA HIS A 115 41.08 -2.43 33.94
C HIS A 115 39.61 -2.79 33.65
N PHE A 116 39.31 -3.48 32.56
CA PHE A 116 37.97 -3.96 32.23
C PHE A 116 37.39 -4.87 33.32
N ASP A 117 38.15 -5.86 33.79
CA ASP A 117 37.72 -6.75 34.87
C ASP A 117 37.40 -5.98 36.15
N LYS A 118 38.16 -4.94 36.46
CA LYS A 118 37.92 -4.08 37.62
C LYS A 118 36.59 -3.33 37.48
N ILE A 119 36.38 -2.65 36.35
CA ILE A 119 35.19 -1.80 36.18
C ILE A 119 33.90 -2.63 36.05
N ILE A 120 33.97 -3.84 35.48
CA ILE A 120 32.85 -4.78 35.42
C ILE A 120 32.52 -5.30 36.84
N LYS A 121 33.51 -5.57 37.68
CA LYS A 121 33.28 -5.97 39.08
C LYS A 121 32.61 -4.89 39.92
N GLU A 122 32.85 -3.61 39.62
CA GLU A 122 32.26 -2.48 40.33
C GLU A 122 30.77 -2.25 39.98
N LEU A 123 30.21 -3.02 39.03
CA LEU A 123 28.81 -2.93 38.61
C LEU A 123 27.78 -3.31 39.68
N ASP A 124 28.16 -4.01 40.76
CA ASP A 124 27.20 -4.53 41.75
C ASP A 124 26.34 -3.45 42.45
N ARG A 125 26.69 -2.16 42.27
CA ARG A 125 25.94 -0.99 42.76
C ARG A 125 25.46 -0.04 41.66
N ALA A 126 25.60 -0.43 40.39
CA ALA A 126 25.27 0.40 39.25
C ALA A 126 23.76 0.45 39.00
N SER A 127 23.27 1.57 38.47
CA SER A 127 21.89 1.70 37.98
C SER A 127 21.73 1.03 36.61
N VAL A 128 20.47 0.79 36.21
CA VAL A 128 20.14 0.26 34.87
C VAL A 128 20.79 1.11 33.77
N THR A 129 20.70 2.44 33.86
CA THR A 129 21.32 3.36 32.89
C THR A 129 22.83 3.16 32.80
N GLN A 130 23.51 2.99 33.93
CA GLN A 130 24.96 2.79 33.95
C GLN A 130 25.38 1.46 33.30
N ILE A 131 24.61 0.40 33.53
CA ILE A 131 24.82 -0.91 32.89
C ILE A 131 24.59 -0.80 31.38
N LEU A 132 23.52 -0.12 30.95
CA LEU A 132 23.20 0.13 29.55
C LEU A 132 24.34 0.86 28.83
N ASP A 133 24.81 1.97 29.41
CA ASP A 133 25.88 2.78 28.86
C ASP A 133 27.19 2.00 28.73
N MET A 134 27.54 1.23 29.76
CA MET A 134 28.78 0.44 29.79
C MET A 134 28.75 -0.71 28.76
N GLY A 135 27.66 -1.47 28.70
CA GLY A 135 27.54 -2.56 27.74
C GLY A 135 27.54 -2.05 26.30
N LYS A 136 26.87 -0.91 26.04
CA LYS A 136 26.87 -0.26 24.73
C LYS A 136 28.28 0.18 24.35
N ALA A 137 29.02 0.77 25.29
CA ALA A 137 30.40 1.19 25.05
C ALA A 137 31.32 0.02 24.69
N PHE A 138 31.15 -1.16 25.29
CA PHE A 138 31.90 -2.36 24.91
C PHE A 138 31.53 -2.88 23.51
N SER A 139 30.24 -2.87 23.15
CA SER A 139 29.78 -3.25 21.81
C SER A 139 30.30 -2.29 20.74
N GLU A 140 30.33 -0.98 21.00
CA GLU A 140 30.86 0.05 20.07
C GLU A 140 32.35 -0.13 19.73
N ILE A 141 33.11 -0.81 20.59
CA ILE A 141 34.55 -1.08 20.38
C ILE A 141 34.83 -2.55 20.00
N SER A 142 33.80 -3.27 19.55
CA SER A 142 33.85 -4.68 19.12
C SER A 142 34.40 -5.63 20.19
N LEU A 143 33.94 -5.45 21.44
CA LEU A 143 34.20 -6.35 22.56
C LEU A 143 32.88 -6.97 23.04
N GLU A 144 32.21 -7.70 22.17
CA GLU A 144 30.88 -8.27 22.36
C GLU A 144 30.82 -9.19 23.58
N HIS A 145 31.84 -10.04 23.78
CA HIS A 145 31.94 -10.90 24.97
C HIS A 145 31.95 -10.10 26.29
N ARG A 146 32.59 -8.92 26.32
CA ARG A 146 32.57 -8.03 27.49
C ARG A 146 31.24 -7.33 27.64
N ALA A 147 30.61 -6.93 26.55
CA ALA A 147 29.24 -6.38 26.58
C ALA A 147 28.24 -7.40 27.15
N LEU A 148 28.31 -8.67 26.72
CA LEU A 148 27.50 -9.75 27.30
C LEU A 148 27.77 -9.97 28.78
N GLU A 149 29.03 -9.93 29.21
CA GLU A 149 29.39 -10.04 30.63
C GLU A 149 28.73 -8.93 31.47
N VAL A 150 28.77 -7.68 30.98
CA VAL A 150 28.13 -6.52 31.62
C VAL A 150 26.63 -6.73 31.74
N TYR A 151 25.94 -7.06 30.66
CA TYR A 151 24.49 -7.22 30.68
C TYR A 151 24.04 -8.41 31.52
N ASN A 152 24.76 -9.55 31.46
CA ASN A 152 24.43 -10.72 32.29
C ASN A 152 24.67 -10.46 33.78
N ARG A 153 25.71 -9.69 34.14
CA ARG A 153 25.90 -9.25 35.52
C ARG A 153 24.80 -8.30 35.97
N GLY A 154 24.43 -7.35 35.11
CA GLY A 154 23.29 -6.46 35.32
C GLY A 154 21.98 -7.23 35.54
N ARG A 155 21.68 -8.22 34.69
CA ARG A 155 20.52 -9.12 34.83
C ARG A 155 20.50 -9.80 36.20
N LYS A 156 21.64 -10.32 36.67
CA LYS A 156 21.75 -10.95 38.01
C LYS A 156 21.51 -9.98 39.16
N GLN A 157 21.92 -8.72 39.00
CA GLN A 157 21.79 -7.68 40.03
C GLN A 157 20.38 -7.09 40.09
N ILE A 158 19.81 -6.77 38.92
CA ILE A 158 18.54 -6.06 38.77
C ILE A 158 17.34 -7.02 38.77
N GLY A 159 17.55 -8.27 38.36
CA GLY A 159 16.52 -9.30 38.24
C GLY A 159 15.42 -8.91 37.25
N ASP A 160 14.20 -9.33 37.54
CA ASP A 160 13.07 -9.24 36.62
C ASP A 160 12.59 -7.81 36.33
N SER A 161 13.00 -6.81 37.13
CA SER A 161 12.64 -5.41 36.89
C SER A 161 13.24 -4.84 35.60
N TYR A 162 14.40 -5.35 35.18
CA TYR A 162 15.02 -5.03 33.89
C TYR A 162 16.03 -6.14 33.50
N PRO A 163 15.60 -7.17 32.77
CA PRO A 163 16.43 -8.35 32.45
C PRO A 163 17.40 -8.16 31.28
N PHE A 164 17.43 -6.98 30.64
CA PHE A 164 18.33 -6.64 29.52
C PHE A 164 18.20 -7.52 28.25
N HIS A 165 17.04 -8.14 28.01
CA HIS A 165 16.81 -9.03 26.87
C HIS A 165 17.19 -8.41 25.52
N PHE A 166 16.71 -7.19 25.21
CA PHE A 166 16.99 -6.54 23.93
C PHE A 166 18.49 -6.27 23.71
N GLN A 167 19.20 -5.90 24.78
CA GLN A 167 20.63 -5.63 24.71
C GLN A 167 21.43 -6.91 24.51
N ILE A 168 21.11 -7.97 25.27
CA ILE A 168 21.77 -9.26 25.14
C ILE A 168 21.50 -9.85 23.75
N ALA A 169 20.25 -9.83 23.28
CA ALA A 169 19.89 -10.27 21.94
C ALA A 169 20.69 -9.51 20.86
N SER A 170 20.79 -8.18 20.96
CA SER A 170 21.55 -7.37 20.01
C SER A 170 23.03 -7.77 19.95
N VAL A 171 23.65 -8.06 21.09
CA VAL A 171 25.06 -8.47 21.14
C VAL A 171 25.24 -9.90 20.61
N LEU A 172 24.32 -10.82 20.92
CA LEU A 172 24.33 -12.18 20.36
C LEU A 172 24.19 -12.15 18.83
N GLY A 173 23.30 -11.30 18.31
CA GLY A 173 23.16 -11.09 16.87
C GLY A 173 24.44 -10.57 16.20
N GLN A 174 25.14 -9.62 16.83
CA GLN A 174 26.46 -9.14 16.35
C GLN A 174 27.51 -10.25 16.32
N MET A 175 27.42 -11.22 17.24
CA MET A 175 28.29 -12.39 17.30
C MET A 175 27.90 -13.51 16.31
N GLY A 176 26.77 -13.36 15.60
CA GLY A 176 26.22 -14.39 14.71
C GLY A 176 25.46 -15.50 15.44
N ASP A 177 25.19 -15.38 16.74
CA ASP A 177 24.36 -16.32 17.50
C ASP A 177 22.88 -15.99 17.30
N VAL A 178 22.34 -16.46 16.18
CA VAL A 178 20.95 -16.25 15.75
C VAL A 178 19.96 -16.88 16.72
N GLU A 179 20.25 -18.10 17.19
CA GLU A 179 19.37 -18.83 18.12
C GLU A 179 19.30 -18.12 19.47
N GLY A 180 20.46 -17.75 20.03
CA GLY A 180 20.52 -16.99 21.28
C GLY A 180 19.81 -15.64 21.19
N MET A 181 20.02 -14.91 20.09
CA MET A 181 19.33 -13.64 19.84
C MET A 181 17.80 -13.81 19.81
N ILE A 182 17.30 -14.78 19.05
CA ILE A 182 15.85 -15.01 18.92
C ILE A 182 15.26 -15.45 20.26
N ASN A 183 15.94 -16.33 20.99
CA ASN A 183 15.49 -16.76 22.31
C ASN A 183 15.32 -15.58 23.26
N GLU A 184 16.30 -14.68 23.33
CA GLU A 184 16.24 -13.49 24.19
C GLU A 184 15.07 -12.55 23.82
N TYR A 185 14.76 -12.39 22.52
CA TYR A 185 13.58 -11.64 22.09
C TYR A 185 12.25 -12.34 22.42
N LEU A 186 12.20 -13.67 22.41
CA LEU A 186 10.98 -14.42 22.75
C LEU A 186 10.78 -14.56 24.26
N ASP A 187 11.85 -14.63 25.03
CA ASP A 187 11.82 -14.79 26.48
C ASP A 187 11.31 -13.50 27.17
N VAL A 188 11.57 -12.32 26.58
CA VAL A 188 11.00 -11.06 27.10
C VAL A 188 9.47 -11.03 27.08
N LEU A 189 8.83 -11.87 26.26
CA LEU A 189 7.38 -11.98 26.19
C LEU A 189 6.81 -12.77 27.39
N GLU A 190 7.60 -13.61 28.06
CA GLU A 190 7.21 -14.24 29.33
C GLU A 190 7.23 -13.23 30.48
N VAL A 191 8.13 -12.26 30.42
CA VAL A 191 8.23 -11.18 31.42
C VAL A 191 7.03 -10.25 31.31
N SER A 192 6.69 -9.80 30.10
CA SER A 192 5.47 -9.05 29.85
C SER A 192 5.02 -9.15 28.39
N PRO A 193 3.74 -9.53 28.14
CA PRO A 193 3.13 -9.48 26.81
C PRO A 193 3.16 -8.08 26.18
N SER A 194 3.31 -7.00 26.97
CA SER A 194 3.40 -5.63 26.46
C SER A 194 4.60 -5.40 25.54
N TYR A 195 5.62 -6.27 25.57
CA TYR A 195 6.78 -6.17 24.69
C TYR A 195 6.53 -6.70 23.28
N LEU A 196 5.37 -7.31 23.00
CA LEU A 196 5.04 -7.92 21.71
C LEU A 196 5.37 -7.01 20.52
N GLN A 197 4.85 -5.79 20.52
CA GLN A 197 5.08 -4.84 19.43
C GLN A 197 6.56 -4.49 19.27
N ASN A 198 7.30 -4.33 20.37
CA ASN A 198 8.72 -4.00 20.33
C ASN A 198 9.56 -5.17 19.79
N VAL A 199 9.20 -6.40 20.14
CA VAL A 199 9.82 -7.63 19.61
C VAL A 199 9.57 -7.72 18.11
N GLN A 200 8.31 -7.58 17.67
CA GLN A 200 7.96 -7.59 16.25
C GLN A 200 8.70 -6.51 15.46
N ASN A 201 8.76 -5.28 15.96
CA ASN A 201 9.49 -4.16 15.33
C ASN A 201 11.00 -4.42 15.26
N THR A 202 11.56 -5.12 16.25
CA THR A 202 12.98 -5.44 16.26
C THR A 202 13.30 -6.56 15.30
N LEU A 203 12.53 -7.65 15.32
CA LEU A 203 12.69 -8.74 14.36
C LEU A 203 12.49 -8.26 12.91
N ASN A 204 11.54 -7.36 12.63
CA ASN A 204 11.39 -6.74 11.30
C ASN A 204 12.63 -5.99 10.81
N ARG A 205 13.47 -5.47 11.71
CA ARG A 205 14.69 -4.73 11.35
C ARG A 205 15.89 -5.65 11.15
N VAL A 206 15.89 -6.81 11.81
CA VAL A 206 17.04 -7.71 11.89
C VAL A 206 16.88 -8.93 10.98
N ILE A 207 15.63 -9.28 10.63
CA ILE A 207 15.28 -10.46 9.83
C ILE A 207 14.54 -10.04 8.56
N GLY A 208 14.97 -10.59 7.42
CA GLY A 208 14.19 -10.58 6.19
C GLY A 208 13.17 -11.74 6.18
N PHE A 209 11.90 -11.46 5.91
CA PHE A 209 10.83 -12.47 5.94
C PHE A 209 10.68 -13.30 4.66
N GLU A 210 11.75 -13.44 3.88
CA GLU A 210 11.81 -14.33 2.71
C GLU A 210 11.84 -15.80 3.16
N GLU A 211 11.21 -16.69 2.40
CA GLU A 211 11.02 -18.10 2.80
C GLU A 211 12.34 -18.85 3.04
N THR A 212 13.43 -18.50 2.35
CA THR A 212 14.73 -19.18 2.42
C THR A 212 15.68 -18.62 3.49
N ASN A 213 15.22 -17.72 4.35
CA ASN A 213 16.09 -17.10 5.35
C ASN A 213 16.29 -17.99 6.59
N ALA A 214 17.55 -18.32 6.91
CA ALA A 214 17.92 -19.11 8.08
C ALA A 214 17.39 -18.54 9.41
N TYR A 215 17.25 -17.21 9.54
CA TYR A 215 16.65 -16.58 10.72
C TYR A 215 15.17 -16.94 10.89
N ASN A 216 14.44 -17.08 9.77
CA ASN A 216 13.03 -17.48 9.80
C ASN A 216 12.89 -18.94 10.25
N GLU A 217 13.74 -19.84 9.78
CA GLU A 217 13.72 -21.24 10.21
C GLU A 217 13.91 -21.35 11.73
N VAL A 218 14.91 -20.64 12.28
CA VAL A 218 15.17 -20.61 13.73
C VAL A 218 14.00 -19.99 14.48
N LEU A 219 13.46 -18.86 14.01
CA LEU A 219 12.30 -18.20 14.65
C LEU A 219 11.08 -19.13 14.68
N GLN A 220 10.77 -19.79 13.57
CA GLN A 220 9.64 -20.70 13.48
C GLN A 220 9.82 -21.89 14.43
N ASP A 221 10.99 -22.53 14.44
CA ASP A 221 11.28 -23.67 15.32
C ASP A 221 11.15 -23.28 16.80
N GLN A 222 11.72 -22.14 17.20
CA GLN A 222 11.66 -21.65 18.57
C GLN A 222 10.23 -21.27 19.01
N LEU A 223 9.43 -20.68 18.11
CA LEU A 223 8.02 -20.39 18.37
C LEU A 223 7.19 -21.68 18.50
N LEU A 224 7.38 -22.64 17.60
CA LEU A 224 6.68 -23.94 17.65
C LEU A 224 6.99 -24.70 18.94
N LYS A 225 8.26 -24.78 19.35
CA LYS A 225 8.68 -25.37 20.63
C LYS A 225 7.98 -24.72 21.82
N ARG A 226 7.89 -23.38 21.83
CA ARG A 226 7.24 -22.62 22.92
C ARG A 226 5.72 -22.79 22.93
N VAL A 227 5.08 -22.81 21.76
CA VAL A 227 3.63 -23.12 21.64
C VAL A 227 3.33 -24.52 22.16
N GLN A 228 4.15 -25.51 21.82
CA GLN A 228 3.98 -26.89 22.32
C GLN A 228 4.20 -27.01 23.83
N LYS A 229 5.20 -26.31 24.37
CA LYS A 229 5.52 -26.32 25.81
C LYS A 229 4.47 -25.57 26.64
N ASN A 230 3.94 -24.46 26.13
CA ASN A 230 3.00 -23.58 26.79
C ASN A 230 1.69 -23.42 25.96
N PRO A 231 0.91 -24.49 25.74
CA PRO A 231 -0.22 -24.48 24.82
C PRO A 231 -1.40 -23.61 25.28
N SER A 232 -1.41 -23.17 26.53
CA SER A 232 -2.40 -22.21 27.07
C SER A 232 -2.03 -20.75 26.81
N SER A 233 -0.80 -20.48 26.37
CA SER A 233 -0.33 -19.11 26.13
C SER A 233 -0.59 -18.68 24.69
N ASP A 234 -1.32 -17.58 24.54
CA ASP A 234 -1.63 -17.02 23.22
C ASP A 234 -0.42 -16.34 22.59
N ILE A 235 0.49 -15.77 23.40
CA ILE A 235 1.52 -14.84 22.94
C ILE A 235 2.44 -15.43 21.86
N TYR A 236 2.81 -16.70 21.99
CA TYR A 236 3.65 -17.38 21.00
C TYR A 236 2.86 -17.84 19.77
N SER A 237 1.59 -18.18 19.95
CA SER A 237 0.69 -18.49 18.84
C SER A 237 0.42 -17.23 18.01
N GLU A 238 0.31 -16.07 18.66
CA GLU A 238 0.21 -14.75 18.03
C GLU A 238 1.47 -14.36 17.29
N MET A 239 2.64 -14.56 17.89
CA MET A 239 3.92 -14.34 17.21
C MET A 239 4.10 -15.25 15.98
N LEU A 240 3.70 -16.52 16.09
CA LEU A 240 3.75 -17.45 14.96
C LEU A 240 2.77 -17.04 13.85
N THR A 241 1.56 -16.60 14.22
CA THR A 241 0.58 -16.03 13.28
C THR A 241 1.14 -14.79 12.57
N TRP A 242 1.71 -13.86 13.33
CA TRP A 242 2.36 -12.65 12.80
C TRP A 242 3.48 -12.98 11.83
N MET A 243 4.35 -13.93 12.18
CA MET A 243 5.42 -14.41 11.31
C MET A 243 4.87 -14.96 10.00
N TYR A 244 3.86 -15.83 10.04
CA TYR A 244 3.25 -16.37 8.83
C TYR A 244 2.62 -15.29 7.94
N ILE A 245 1.97 -14.29 8.52
CA ILE A 245 1.45 -13.14 7.76
C ILE A 245 2.59 -12.39 7.07
N LYS A 246 3.72 -12.16 7.74
CA LYS A 246 4.90 -11.51 7.14
C LYS A 246 5.51 -12.30 5.99
N GLN A 247 5.38 -13.63 6.02
CA GLN A 247 5.79 -14.52 4.94
C GLN A 247 4.72 -14.71 3.85
N ASN A 248 3.60 -13.97 3.89
CA ASN A 248 2.44 -14.17 2.99
C ASN A 248 1.76 -15.56 3.10
N ARG A 249 2.03 -16.30 4.18
CA ARG A 249 1.54 -17.67 4.44
C ARG A 249 0.21 -17.65 5.20
N PHE A 250 -0.80 -17.02 4.60
CA PHE A 250 -2.11 -16.80 5.23
C PHE A 250 -2.84 -18.09 5.65
N ALA A 251 -2.71 -19.20 4.91
CA ALA A 251 -3.33 -20.47 5.27
C ALA A 251 -2.78 -21.05 6.60
N ALA A 252 -1.47 -20.93 6.81
CA ALA A 252 -0.83 -21.34 8.05
C ALA A 252 -1.25 -20.44 9.22
N ALA A 253 -1.28 -19.12 8.99
CA ALA A 253 -1.81 -18.16 9.95
C ALA A 253 -3.27 -18.46 10.34
N MET A 254 -4.11 -18.79 9.36
CA MET A 254 -5.53 -19.12 9.57
C MET A 254 -5.70 -20.38 10.44
N THR A 255 -4.86 -21.39 10.21
CA THR A 255 -4.83 -22.60 11.04
C THR A 255 -4.52 -22.26 12.50
N GLN A 256 -3.52 -21.41 12.76
CA GLN A 256 -3.18 -20.97 14.11
C GLN A 256 -4.32 -20.18 14.77
N VAL A 257 -4.90 -19.21 14.05
CA VAL A 257 -5.99 -18.38 14.57
C VAL A 257 -7.24 -19.20 14.88
N LYS A 258 -7.60 -20.18 14.04
CA LYS A 258 -8.71 -21.11 14.33
C LYS A 258 -8.44 -21.97 15.57
N ALA A 259 -7.19 -22.38 15.80
CA ALA A 259 -6.83 -23.12 17.00
C ALA A 259 -6.96 -22.26 18.27
N ILE A 260 -6.49 -21.01 18.23
CA ILE A 260 -6.65 -20.04 19.33
C ILE A 260 -8.14 -19.80 19.60
N ASP A 261 -8.94 -19.54 18.56
CA ASP A 261 -10.39 -19.32 18.69
C ASP A 261 -11.11 -20.47 19.39
N LYS A 262 -10.79 -21.72 19.02
CA LYS A 262 -11.37 -22.92 19.66
C LYS A 262 -10.97 -23.04 21.13
N ARG A 263 -9.69 -22.79 21.43
CA ARG A 263 -9.15 -22.88 22.80
C ARG A 263 -9.79 -21.84 23.71
N ASN A 264 -9.86 -20.61 23.24
CA ASN A 264 -10.28 -19.45 24.03
C ASN A 264 -11.79 -19.17 23.95
N LYS A 265 -12.51 -19.85 23.05
CA LYS A 265 -13.94 -19.62 22.77
C LYS A 265 -14.21 -18.17 22.38
N GLU A 266 -13.43 -17.66 21.43
CA GLU A 266 -13.52 -16.26 20.95
C GLU A 266 -14.67 -16.03 19.95
N ASP A 267 -15.53 -17.04 19.73
CA ASP A 267 -16.70 -16.99 18.85
C ASP A 267 -16.44 -16.47 17.43
N GLY A 268 -15.21 -16.57 16.95
CA GLY A 268 -14.78 -16.18 15.62
C GLY A 268 -14.14 -14.80 15.53
N ILE A 269 -14.05 -14.01 16.60
CA ILE A 269 -13.57 -12.61 16.56
C ILE A 269 -12.22 -12.50 15.84
N ARG A 270 -11.25 -13.34 16.22
CA ARG A 270 -9.91 -13.30 15.65
C ARG A 270 -9.87 -13.86 14.23
N VAL A 271 -10.69 -14.89 13.95
CA VAL A 271 -10.83 -15.47 12.61
C VAL A 271 -11.39 -14.43 11.64
N MET A 272 -12.44 -13.69 12.02
CA MET A 272 -13.01 -12.61 11.22
C MET A 272 -11.96 -11.54 10.84
N LYS A 273 -11.13 -11.13 11.80
CA LYS A 273 -10.06 -10.15 11.55
C LYS A 273 -9.04 -10.66 10.54
N LEU A 274 -8.62 -11.92 10.67
CA LEU A 274 -7.67 -12.51 9.73
C LEU A 274 -8.29 -12.77 8.36
N SER A 275 -9.57 -13.15 8.28
CA SER A 275 -10.30 -13.29 7.01
C SER A 275 -10.38 -11.97 6.25
N LEU A 276 -10.68 -10.87 6.94
CA LEU A 276 -10.68 -9.54 6.32
C LEU A 276 -9.28 -9.13 5.85
N LEU A 277 -8.24 -9.41 6.65
CA LEU A 277 -6.86 -9.16 6.24
C LEU A 277 -6.48 -9.99 5.00
N ALA A 278 -6.86 -11.27 4.97
CA ALA A 278 -6.63 -12.16 3.84
C ALA A 278 -7.34 -11.65 2.56
N LEU A 279 -8.61 -11.23 2.69
CA LEU A 279 -9.38 -10.63 1.60
C LEU A 279 -8.67 -9.39 1.04
N ASN A 280 -8.26 -8.46 1.90
CA ASN A 280 -7.54 -7.25 1.51
C ASN A 280 -6.13 -7.51 0.92
N ASN A 281 -5.60 -8.72 1.06
CA ASN A 281 -4.33 -9.16 0.47
C ASN A 281 -4.54 -10.16 -0.69
N TYR A 282 -5.75 -10.18 -1.28
CA TYR A 282 -6.11 -11.03 -2.43
C TYR A 282 -5.96 -12.54 -2.17
N LYS A 283 -6.03 -12.95 -0.89
CA LYS A 283 -6.01 -14.36 -0.45
C LYS A 283 -7.42 -14.86 -0.24
N TYR A 284 -8.23 -14.80 -1.30
CA TYR A 284 -9.68 -15.00 -1.23
C TYR A 284 -10.07 -16.36 -0.65
N GLN A 285 -9.45 -17.44 -1.11
CA GLN A 285 -9.71 -18.80 -0.59
C GLN A 285 -9.48 -18.93 0.92
N VAL A 286 -8.46 -18.25 1.47
CA VAL A 286 -8.20 -18.25 2.92
C VAL A 286 -9.26 -17.41 3.66
N ALA A 287 -9.70 -16.29 3.08
CA ALA A 287 -10.77 -15.49 3.63
C ALA A 287 -12.09 -16.28 3.68
N VAL A 288 -12.44 -16.97 2.59
CA VAL A 288 -13.61 -17.87 2.51
C VAL A 288 -13.54 -18.95 3.59
N ASP A 289 -12.40 -19.64 3.72
CA ASP A 289 -12.19 -20.67 4.75
C ASP A 289 -12.37 -20.14 6.18
N GLY A 290 -11.90 -18.92 6.46
CA GLY A 290 -12.08 -18.28 7.76
C GLY A 290 -13.52 -17.84 8.01
N TYR A 291 -14.17 -17.18 7.05
CA TYR A 291 -15.57 -16.76 7.20
C TYR A 291 -16.52 -17.95 7.33
N LYS A 292 -16.32 -18.99 6.51
CA LYS A 292 -17.08 -20.26 6.58
C LYS A 292 -16.99 -20.88 7.97
N TYR A 293 -15.79 -20.93 8.55
CA TYR A 293 -15.59 -21.44 9.92
C TYR A 293 -16.42 -20.68 10.97
N VAL A 294 -16.56 -19.36 10.85
CA VAL A 294 -17.36 -18.55 11.79
C VAL A 294 -18.85 -18.76 11.53
N ARG A 295 -19.27 -18.81 10.25
CA ARG A 295 -20.66 -19.08 9.86
C ARG A 295 -21.17 -20.43 10.38
N GLU A 296 -20.35 -21.48 10.30
CA GLU A 296 -20.65 -22.85 10.75
C GLU A 296 -20.88 -22.97 12.27
N LYS A 297 -20.57 -21.93 13.06
CA LYS A 297 -20.96 -21.86 14.48
C LYS A 297 -22.47 -21.64 14.68
N GLY A 298 -23.19 -21.28 13.62
CA GLY A 298 -24.65 -21.24 13.55
C GLY A 298 -25.28 -19.86 13.78
N PRO A 299 -26.60 -19.71 13.51
CA PRO A 299 -27.28 -18.41 13.48
C PRO A 299 -27.32 -17.66 14.82
N SER A 300 -27.13 -18.35 15.95
CA SER A 300 -27.05 -17.72 17.27
C SER A 300 -25.72 -17.02 17.53
N ASN A 301 -24.69 -17.27 16.71
CA ASN A 301 -23.40 -16.61 16.84
C ASN A 301 -23.53 -15.14 16.39
N PHE A 302 -23.02 -14.22 17.21
CA PHE A 302 -23.08 -12.77 16.96
C PHE A 302 -22.48 -12.36 15.61
N HIS A 303 -21.44 -13.07 15.15
CA HIS A 303 -20.75 -12.81 13.89
C HIS A 303 -21.33 -13.55 12.69
N HIS A 304 -22.38 -14.35 12.85
CA HIS A 304 -22.91 -15.20 11.79
C HIS A 304 -23.27 -14.41 10.51
N VAL A 305 -24.02 -13.31 10.64
CA VAL A 305 -24.41 -12.46 9.50
C VAL A 305 -23.18 -11.84 8.82
N LEU A 306 -22.27 -11.25 9.61
CA LEU A 306 -21.06 -10.63 9.08
C LEU A 306 -20.14 -11.64 8.40
N ALA A 307 -20.07 -12.87 8.92
CA ALA A 307 -19.32 -13.96 8.32
C ALA A 307 -19.93 -14.39 6.99
N SER A 308 -21.27 -14.54 6.91
CA SER A 308 -21.96 -14.85 5.66
C SER A 308 -21.72 -13.78 4.59
N VAL A 309 -21.86 -12.50 4.93
CA VAL A 309 -21.60 -11.39 3.99
C VAL A 309 -20.12 -11.35 3.57
N GLY A 310 -19.20 -11.47 4.52
CA GLY A 310 -17.76 -11.49 4.24
C GLY A 310 -17.35 -12.67 3.36
N MET A 311 -17.99 -13.83 3.55
CA MET A 311 -17.77 -15.02 2.73
C MET A 311 -18.22 -14.80 1.29
N LEU A 312 -19.45 -14.29 1.09
CA LEU A 312 -19.97 -13.98 -0.25
C LEU A 312 -19.09 -12.95 -0.97
N CYS A 313 -18.65 -11.92 -0.25
CA CYS A 313 -17.72 -10.93 -0.79
C CYS A 313 -16.40 -11.57 -1.25
N ALA A 314 -15.78 -12.41 -0.41
CA ALA A 314 -14.55 -13.10 -0.76
C ALA A 314 -14.71 -14.08 -1.93
N MET A 315 -15.83 -14.83 -1.99
CA MET A 315 -16.12 -15.72 -3.11
C MET A 315 -16.38 -14.96 -4.40
N LYS A 316 -17.12 -13.85 -4.34
CA LYS A 316 -17.35 -12.98 -5.50
C LYS A 316 -16.01 -12.52 -6.08
N GLU A 317 -15.15 -11.93 -5.25
CA GLU A 317 -13.83 -11.46 -5.70
C GLU A 317 -12.96 -12.60 -6.27
N ASP A 318 -12.97 -13.79 -5.66
CA ASP A 318 -12.23 -14.95 -6.18
C ASP A 318 -12.68 -15.33 -7.60
N VAL A 319 -13.99 -15.35 -7.83
CA VAL A 319 -14.56 -15.74 -9.13
C VAL A 319 -14.38 -14.65 -10.18
N ILE A 320 -14.64 -13.38 -9.85
CA ILE A 320 -14.67 -12.29 -10.84
C ILE A 320 -13.29 -11.65 -11.11
N SER A 321 -12.29 -11.88 -10.25
CA SER A 321 -10.94 -11.32 -10.43
C SER A 321 -10.12 -12.03 -11.52
N SER A 322 -10.59 -13.18 -12.01
CA SER A 322 -9.95 -13.97 -13.05
C SER A 322 -10.94 -14.34 -14.16
N GLU A 323 -10.49 -15.06 -15.19
CA GLU A 323 -11.41 -15.63 -16.16
C GLU A 323 -12.32 -16.64 -15.47
N TYR A 324 -13.63 -16.45 -15.59
CA TYR A 324 -14.63 -17.28 -14.94
C TYR A 324 -15.37 -18.18 -15.93
N THR A 325 -15.81 -19.33 -15.42
CA THR A 325 -16.70 -20.23 -16.14
C THR A 325 -18.15 -20.01 -15.70
N LEU A 326 -19.12 -20.42 -16.52
CA LEU A 326 -20.53 -20.42 -16.13
C LEU A 326 -20.74 -21.20 -14.82
N ALA A 327 -20.11 -22.38 -14.69
CA ALA A 327 -20.21 -23.21 -13.49
C ALA A 327 -19.73 -22.48 -12.23
N ALA A 328 -18.62 -21.73 -12.29
CA ALA A 328 -18.12 -20.97 -11.15
C ALA A 328 -19.09 -19.84 -10.72
N ILE A 329 -19.77 -19.20 -11.69
CA ILE A 329 -20.81 -18.20 -11.40
C ILE A 329 -22.06 -18.86 -10.82
N GLU A 330 -22.46 -20.03 -11.32
CA GLU A 330 -23.60 -20.79 -10.80
C GLU A 330 -23.36 -21.25 -9.35
N ASP A 331 -22.18 -21.80 -9.05
CA ASP A 331 -21.78 -22.17 -7.68
C ASP A 331 -21.83 -20.95 -6.73
N LEU A 332 -21.38 -19.78 -7.20
CA LEU A 332 -21.46 -18.54 -6.44
C LEU A 332 -22.91 -18.12 -6.19
N LEU A 333 -23.75 -18.13 -7.23
CA LEU A 333 -25.17 -17.77 -7.13
C LEU A 333 -25.94 -18.71 -6.19
N ASP A 334 -25.63 -20.00 -6.19
CA ASP A 334 -26.20 -20.99 -5.26
C ASP A 334 -25.85 -20.66 -3.81
N GLU A 335 -24.61 -20.21 -3.55
CA GLU A 335 -24.22 -19.78 -2.21
C GLU A 335 -24.92 -18.48 -1.79
N TYR A 336 -25.10 -17.52 -2.70
CA TYR A 336 -25.92 -16.33 -2.44
C TYR A 336 -27.36 -16.71 -2.07
N LEU A 337 -27.97 -17.65 -2.80
CA LEU A 337 -29.31 -18.15 -2.50
C LEU A 337 -29.37 -18.84 -1.14
N SER A 338 -28.38 -19.68 -0.82
CA SER A 338 -28.25 -20.34 0.49
C SER A 338 -28.25 -19.32 1.63
N VAL A 339 -27.45 -18.24 1.50
CA VAL A 339 -27.41 -17.16 2.50
C VAL A 339 -28.73 -16.38 2.57
N LEU A 340 -29.40 -16.13 1.43
CA LEU A 340 -30.72 -15.49 1.43
C LEU A 340 -31.82 -16.35 2.05
N VAL A 341 -31.70 -17.67 1.97
CA VAL A 341 -32.59 -18.61 2.68
C VAL A 341 -32.35 -18.56 4.19
N ASP A 342 -31.09 -18.49 4.61
CA ASP A 342 -30.68 -18.44 6.02
C ASP A 342 -31.08 -17.12 6.70
N LEU A 343 -30.74 -15.98 6.07
CA LEU A 343 -31.01 -14.64 6.61
C LEU A 343 -32.43 -14.14 6.33
N GLY A 344 -33.12 -14.77 5.39
CA GLY A 344 -34.40 -14.34 4.85
C GLY A 344 -34.29 -13.14 3.91
N GLN A 345 -35.26 -13.00 3.01
CA GLN A 345 -35.35 -11.85 2.09
C GLN A 345 -36.12 -10.70 2.75
N ASN A 346 -35.39 -9.74 3.29
CA ASN A 346 -35.95 -8.59 4.00
C ASN A 346 -35.02 -7.38 3.88
N LYS A 347 -35.36 -6.27 4.53
CA LYS A 347 -34.50 -5.08 4.49
C LYS A 347 -33.07 -5.35 4.97
N GLY A 348 -32.82 -6.28 5.88
CA GLY A 348 -31.46 -6.60 6.35
C GLY A 348 -30.59 -7.30 5.31
N SER A 349 -31.18 -7.86 4.25
CA SER A 349 -30.51 -8.62 3.21
C SER A 349 -30.55 -7.94 1.84
N TRP A 350 -30.97 -6.67 1.76
CA TRP A 350 -31.23 -6.00 0.47
C TRP A 350 -29.96 -5.92 -0.40
N GLU A 351 -28.78 -5.73 0.22
CA GLU A 351 -27.48 -5.71 -0.48
C GLU A 351 -27.17 -7.06 -1.11
N ILE A 352 -27.44 -8.16 -0.40
CA ILE A 352 -27.22 -9.52 -0.90
C ILE A 352 -28.16 -9.81 -2.08
N ILE A 353 -29.42 -9.34 -2.00
CA ILE A 353 -30.39 -9.47 -3.10
C ILE A 353 -29.93 -8.69 -4.33
N ARG A 354 -29.46 -7.45 -4.14
CA ARG A 354 -28.92 -6.60 -5.21
C ARG A 354 -27.71 -7.27 -5.87
N ASP A 355 -26.73 -7.68 -5.08
CA ASP A 355 -25.51 -8.32 -5.57
C ASP A 355 -25.81 -9.66 -6.28
N TYR A 356 -26.74 -10.46 -5.77
CA TYR A 356 -27.23 -11.67 -6.44
C TYR A 356 -27.82 -11.36 -7.83
N ALA A 357 -28.72 -10.37 -7.90
CA ALA A 357 -29.32 -9.96 -9.16
C ALA A 357 -28.29 -9.40 -10.15
N HIS A 358 -27.30 -8.65 -9.64
CA HIS A 358 -26.18 -8.13 -10.42
C HIS A 358 -25.36 -9.27 -11.05
N LEU A 359 -24.90 -10.22 -10.23
CA LEU A 359 -24.14 -11.39 -10.71
C LEU A 359 -24.93 -12.16 -11.77
N LYS A 360 -26.22 -12.35 -11.53
CA LYS A 360 -27.11 -13.04 -12.45
C LYS A 360 -27.29 -12.28 -13.77
N ALA A 361 -27.50 -10.97 -13.73
CA ALA A 361 -27.70 -10.15 -14.92
C ALA A 361 -26.41 -9.95 -15.75
N PHE A 362 -25.31 -9.58 -15.09
CA PHE A 362 -24.11 -9.12 -15.76
C PHE A 362 -23.05 -10.22 -15.97
N TYR A 363 -23.11 -11.32 -15.22
CA TYR A 363 -22.15 -12.42 -15.34
C TYR A 363 -22.80 -13.70 -15.90
N GLN A 364 -23.88 -14.19 -15.28
CA GLN A 364 -24.60 -15.36 -15.83
C GLN A 364 -25.29 -15.01 -17.16
N GLY A 365 -25.83 -13.80 -17.28
CA GLY A 365 -26.49 -13.27 -18.48
C GLY A 365 -25.63 -13.29 -19.76
N LYS A 366 -24.30 -13.35 -19.63
CA LYS A 366 -23.39 -13.52 -20.77
C LYS A 366 -23.53 -14.89 -21.45
N TYR A 367 -23.94 -15.91 -20.69
CA TYR A 367 -24.11 -17.27 -21.17
C TYR A 367 -25.59 -17.63 -21.37
N ASP A 368 -26.46 -17.15 -20.48
CA ASP A 368 -27.89 -17.39 -20.53
C ASP A 368 -28.68 -16.08 -20.35
N GLN A 369 -29.24 -15.58 -21.44
CA GLN A 369 -30.06 -14.36 -21.45
C GLN A 369 -31.33 -14.47 -20.59
N SER A 370 -31.78 -15.68 -20.24
CA SER A 370 -32.89 -15.86 -19.31
C SER A 370 -32.58 -15.27 -17.93
N ALA A 371 -31.32 -15.31 -17.51
CA ALA A 371 -30.83 -14.78 -16.24
C ALA A 371 -31.10 -13.27 -16.11
N VAL A 372 -30.97 -12.50 -17.20
CA VAL A 372 -31.26 -11.06 -17.22
C VAL A 372 -32.72 -10.78 -16.87
N LYS A 373 -33.64 -11.59 -17.41
CA LYS A 373 -35.07 -11.46 -17.11
C LYS A 373 -35.39 -11.83 -15.67
N GLU A 374 -34.78 -12.90 -15.16
CA GLU A 374 -34.95 -13.31 -13.77
C GLU A 374 -34.43 -12.25 -12.78
N SER A 375 -33.32 -11.58 -13.10
CA SER A 375 -32.81 -10.45 -12.29
C SER A 375 -33.78 -9.28 -12.20
N ILE A 376 -34.54 -8.99 -13.28
CA ILE A 376 -35.61 -7.97 -13.24
C ILE A 376 -36.67 -8.37 -12.22
N ASP A 377 -37.10 -9.63 -12.22
CA ASP A 377 -38.13 -10.11 -11.28
C ASP A 377 -37.62 -10.05 -9.83
N VAL A 378 -36.37 -10.44 -9.59
CA VAL A 378 -35.71 -10.34 -8.28
C VAL A 378 -35.69 -8.90 -7.78
N LEU A 379 -35.18 -7.97 -8.59
CA LEU A 379 -35.05 -6.55 -8.20
C LEU A 379 -36.42 -5.86 -8.10
N SER A 380 -37.38 -6.21 -8.95
CA SER A 380 -38.76 -5.68 -8.89
C SER A 380 -39.46 -6.07 -7.60
N ASN A 381 -39.19 -7.27 -7.07
CA ASN A 381 -39.66 -7.68 -5.75
C ASN A 381 -38.88 -6.97 -4.63
N ALA A 382 -37.56 -6.82 -4.79
CA ALA A 382 -36.69 -6.17 -3.80
C ALA A 382 -37.09 -4.72 -3.53
N VAL A 383 -37.43 -3.93 -4.56
CA VAL A 383 -37.87 -2.53 -4.39
C VAL A 383 -39.20 -2.39 -3.63
N GLN A 384 -39.95 -3.48 -3.44
CA GLN A 384 -41.19 -3.51 -2.67
C GLN A 384 -40.98 -3.98 -1.22
N LEU A 385 -39.75 -4.26 -0.79
CA LEU A 385 -39.49 -4.72 0.57
C LEU A 385 -39.91 -3.66 1.61
N PRO A 386 -40.65 -4.06 2.65
CA PRO A 386 -41.12 -3.12 3.66
C PRO A 386 -39.95 -2.60 4.51
N GLY A 387 -39.96 -1.29 4.77
CA GLY A 387 -39.02 -0.66 5.70
C GLY A 387 -37.64 -0.35 5.12
N LEU A 388 -37.46 -0.43 3.79
CA LEU A 388 -36.32 0.17 3.10
C LEU A 388 -36.28 1.68 3.36
N SER A 389 -35.09 2.19 3.66
CA SER A 389 -34.82 3.62 3.63
C SER A 389 -34.82 4.13 2.18
N GLU A 390 -34.86 5.45 2.03
CA GLU A 390 -34.91 6.05 0.70
C GLU A 390 -33.67 5.77 -0.14
N ILE A 391 -32.49 5.69 0.50
CA ILE A 391 -31.21 5.42 -0.16
C ILE A 391 -31.10 3.96 -0.62
N GLU A 392 -31.54 3.01 0.20
CA GLU A 392 -31.52 1.58 -0.14
C GLU A 392 -32.48 1.30 -1.32
N LEU A 393 -33.66 1.92 -1.30
CA LEU A 393 -34.59 1.86 -2.44
C LEU A 393 -33.99 2.47 -3.71
N ALA A 394 -33.25 3.57 -3.59
CA ALA A 394 -32.60 4.19 -4.73
C ALA A 394 -31.51 3.30 -5.33
N GLN A 395 -30.69 2.64 -4.51
CA GLN A 395 -29.65 1.72 -4.97
C GLN A 395 -30.25 0.50 -5.70
N LEU A 396 -31.35 -0.07 -5.17
CA LEU A 396 -32.08 -1.14 -5.86
C LEU A 396 -32.69 -0.66 -7.20
N LYS A 397 -33.19 0.57 -7.27
CA LYS A 397 -33.72 1.16 -8.51
C LYS A 397 -32.64 1.43 -9.54
N LEU A 398 -31.45 1.88 -9.12
CA LEU A 398 -30.32 2.05 -10.02
C LEU A 398 -29.90 0.71 -10.61
N GLU A 399 -29.74 -0.32 -9.79
CA GLU A 399 -29.43 -1.67 -10.26
C GLU A 399 -30.49 -2.19 -11.24
N LEU A 400 -31.79 -2.03 -10.92
CA LEU A 400 -32.88 -2.42 -11.81
C LEU A 400 -32.85 -1.66 -13.14
N ALA A 401 -32.51 -0.38 -13.10
CA ALA A 401 -32.35 0.44 -14.30
C ALA A 401 -31.16 -0.02 -15.15
N ASP A 402 -30.03 -0.39 -14.53
CA ASP A 402 -28.87 -0.97 -15.22
C ASP A 402 -29.27 -2.29 -15.93
N VAL A 403 -30.05 -3.15 -15.25
CA VAL A 403 -30.59 -4.38 -15.85
C VAL A 403 -31.58 -4.08 -16.99
N TYR A 404 -32.34 -2.98 -16.90
CA TYR A 404 -33.19 -2.53 -18.01
C TYR A 404 -32.40 -2.07 -19.24
N VAL A 405 -31.24 -1.42 -19.05
CA VAL A 405 -30.36 -1.06 -20.18
C VAL A 405 -29.89 -2.31 -20.91
N ILE A 406 -29.39 -3.32 -20.19
CA ILE A 406 -28.88 -4.54 -20.84
C ILE A 406 -29.99 -5.40 -21.48
N SER A 407 -31.23 -5.29 -20.98
CA SER A 407 -32.41 -5.94 -21.57
C SER A 407 -33.09 -5.12 -22.67
N ASN A 408 -32.45 -4.03 -23.12
CA ASN A 408 -32.93 -3.13 -24.18
C ASN A 408 -34.25 -2.39 -23.85
N LYS A 409 -34.56 -2.23 -22.56
CA LYS A 409 -35.71 -1.47 -22.03
C LYS A 409 -35.28 -0.06 -21.62
N ILE A 410 -34.70 0.67 -22.56
CA ILE A 410 -34.03 1.96 -22.31
C ILE A 410 -34.95 3.01 -21.66
N TRP A 411 -36.24 3.03 -21.98
CA TRP A 411 -37.19 3.99 -21.41
C TRP A 411 -37.58 3.66 -19.96
N ASP A 412 -37.68 2.36 -19.64
CA ASP A 412 -37.88 1.92 -18.25
C ASP A 412 -36.65 2.25 -17.40
N ALA A 413 -35.45 2.07 -17.95
CA ALA A 413 -34.20 2.49 -17.32
C ALA A 413 -34.18 4.00 -17.06
N SER A 414 -34.44 4.81 -18.10
CA SER A 414 -34.47 6.28 -18.01
C SER A 414 -35.47 6.78 -16.94
N LEU A 415 -36.65 6.16 -16.87
CA LEU A 415 -37.65 6.48 -15.86
C LEU A 415 -37.12 6.24 -14.44
N LEU A 416 -36.48 5.10 -14.19
CA LEU A 416 -35.94 4.79 -12.86
C LEU A 416 -34.75 5.69 -12.50
N TYR A 417 -33.83 5.95 -13.43
CA TYR A 417 -32.75 6.91 -13.21
C TYR A 417 -33.29 8.30 -12.89
N GLY A 418 -34.25 8.80 -13.67
CA GLY A 418 -34.87 10.11 -13.45
C GLY A 418 -35.61 10.19 -12.10
N GLN A 419 -36.22 9.10 -11.63
CA GLN A 419 -36.82 9.04 -10.30
C GLN A 419 -35.77 9.19 -9.19
N VAL A 420 -34.63 8.52 -9.30
CA VAL A 420 -33.54 8.61 -8.33
C VAL A 420 -32.89 10.00 -8.39
N GLU A 421 -32.54 10.49 -9.57
CA GLU A 421 -31.99 11.83 -9.78
C GLU A 421 -32.88 12.90 -9.13
N LYS A 422 -34.19 12.89 -9.43
CA LYS A 422 -35.12 13.90 -8.94
C LYS A 422 -35.24 13.90 -7.43
N LYS A 423 -35.15 12.71 -6.82
CA LYS A 423 -35.26 12.53 -5.36
C LYS A 423 -33.96 12.93 -4.65
N PHE A 424 -32.81 12.63 -5.25
CA PHE A 424 -31.47 12.80 -4.66
C PHE A 424 -30.66 13.89 -5.36
N LYS A 425 -31.31 15.01 -5.73
CA LYS A 425 -30.76 16.05 -6.62
C LYS A 425 -29.36 16.58 -6.24
N TYR A 426 -29.03 16.57 -4.96
CA TYR A 426 -27.78 17.13 -4.44
C TYR A 426 -26.82 16.08 -3.86
N GLU A 427 -27.18 14.81 -3.93
CA GLU A 427 -26.43 13.69 -3.35
C GLU A 427 -25.73 12.88 -4.45
N GLU A 428 -24.68 12.16 -4.07
CA GLU A 428 -23.83 11.38 -4.97
C GLU A 428 -24.62 10.43 -5.86
N ILE A 429 -25.54 9.67 -5.25
CA ILE A 429 -26.41 8.72 -5.96
C ILE A 429 -27.31 9.38 -7.01
N GLY A 430 -27.73 10.64 -6.79
CA GLY A 430 -28.52 11.38 -7.77
C GLY A 430 -27.69 11.85 -8.95
N PHE A 431 -26.41 12.18 -8.74
CA PHE A 431 -25.48 12.48 -9.82
C PHE A 431 -25.13 11.22 -10.63
N GLU A 432 -24.98 10.07 -9.96
CA GLU A 432 -24.77 8.79 -10.64
C GLU A 432 -25.97 8.46 -11.54
N ALA A 433 -27.18 8.56 -10.97
CA ALA A 433 -28.43 8.37 -11.71
C ALA A 433 -28.51 9.29 -12.94
N LYS A 434 -28.12 10.56 -12.78
CA LYS A 434 -28.11 11.55 -13.85
C LYS A 434 -27.15 11.19 -14.98
N LEU A 435 -25.93 10.78 -14.65
CA LEU A 435 -24.94 10.35 -15.63
C LEU A 435 -25.42 9.09 -16.37
N LYS A 436 -25.96 8.10 -15.65
CA LYS A 436 -26.54 6.89 -16.25
C LYS A 436 -27.73 7.22 -17.17
N ASN A 437 -28.56 8.19 -16.79
CA ASN A 437 -29.66 8.66 -17.64
C ASN A 437 -29.16 9.39 -18.90
N ALA A 438 -28.11 10.21 -18.79
CA ALA A 438 -27.48 10.84 -19.94
C ALA A 438 -26.96 9.79 -20.93
N LYS A 439 -26.31 8.72 -20.43
CA LYS A 439 -25.88 7.58 -21.26
C LYS A 439 -27.05 6.91 -21.99
N VAL A 440 -28.22 6.79 -21.35
CA VAL A 440 -29.43 6.26 -22.02
C VAL A 440 -29.86 7.14 -23.20
N PHE A 441 -29.87 8.46 -23.04
CA PHE A 441 -30.19 9.38 -24.14
C PHE A 441 -29.14 9.29 -25.26
N TYR A 442 -27.85 9.23 -24.90
CA TYR A 442 -26.76 8.99 -25.84
C TYR A 442 -26.98 7.70 -26.66
N TYR A 443 -27.26 6.56 -26.01
CA TYR A 443 -27.52 5.29 -26.70
C TYR A 443 -28.74 5.36 -27.64
N SER A 444 -29.72 6.20 -27.32
CA SER A 444 -30.90 6.41 -28.16
C SER A 444 -30.66 7.34 -29.36
N GLY A 445 -29.50 8.00 -29.43
CA GLY A 445 -29.18 9.02 -30.42
C GLY A 445 -29.73 10.41 -30.09
N ASP A 446 -30.24 10.61 -28.88
CA ASP A 446 -30.76 11.89 -28.41
C ASP A 446 -29.65 12.71 -27.73
N PHE A 447 -28.72 13.18 -28.55
CA PHE A 447 -27.51 13.85 -28.09
C PHE A 447 -27.78 15.20 -27.42
N GLU A 448 -28.81 15.93 -27.86
CA GLU A 448 -29.20 17.19 -27.22
C GLU A 448 -29.66 16.97 -25.77
N TRP A 449 -30.50 15.96 -25.52
CA TRP A 449 -30.90 15.62 -24.17
C TRP A 449 -29.77 15.05 -23.34
N SER A 450 -28.88 14.24 -23.94
CA SER A 450 -27.68 13.76 -23.26
C SER A 450 -26.80 14.92 -22.79
N GLU A 451 -26.47 15.87 -23.69
CA GLU A 451 -25.67 17.06 -23.37
C GLU A 451 -26.31 17.91 -22.27
N ALA A 452 -27.62 18.15 -22.34
CA ALA A 452 -28.33 18.93 -21.32
C ALA A 452 -28.21 18.32 -19.90
N GLN A 453 -28.17 16.99 -19.80
CA GLN A 453 -27.96 16.29 -18.53
C GLN A 453 -26.50 16.39 -18.07
N LEU A 454 -25.55 16.24 -18.99
CA LEU A 454 -24.10 16.30 -18.71
C LEU A 454 -23.65 17.71 -18.30
N ASP A 455 -24.18 18.76 -18.91
CA ASP A 455 -23.94 20.17 -18.55
C ASP A 455 -24.15 20.46 -17.07
N ALA A 456 -25.22 19.89 -16.49
CA ALA A 456 -25.52 20.05 -15.08
C ALA A 456 -24.50 19.33 -14.17
N LEU A 457 -23.82 18.29 -14.67
CA LEU A 457 -22.77 17.54 -13.95
C LEU A 457 -21.40 18.22 -14.06
N LYS A 458 -21.08 18.80 -15.23
CA LYS A 458 -19.83 19.54 -15.48
C LYS A 458 -19.61 20.71 -14.51
N GLY A 459 -20.69 21.38 -14.09
CA GLY A 459 -20.65 22.47 -13.11
C GLY A 459 -20.24 22.07 -11.68
N SER A 460 -20.05 20.78 -11.40
CA SER A 460 -19.76 20.23 -10.07
C SER A 460 -18.40 19.50 -10.02
N THR A 461 -17.34 20.16 -10.48
CA THR A 461 -15.97 19.66 -10.73
C THR A 461 -15.22 19.01 -9.54
N SER A 462 -15.78 19.00 -8.33
CA SER A 462 -15.21 18.33 -7.15
C SER A 462 -15.67 16.89 -6.95
N LYS A 463 -16.49 16.33 -7.87
CA LYS A 463 -17.11 15.00 -7.72
C LYS A 463 -16.49 13.99 -8.66
N LEU A 464 -16.34 12.74 -8.21
CA LEU A 464 -15.76 11.62 -8.97
C LEU A 464 -16.44 11.41 -10.34
N ILE A 465 -17.73 11.72 -10.44
CA ILE A 465 -18.58 11.58 -11.63
C ILE A 465 -18.34 12.69 -12.68
N ALA A 466 -17.71 13.81 -12.30
CA ALA A 466 -17.54 14.95 -13.20
C ALA A 466 -16.61 14.62 -14.38
N ASN A 467 -15.61 13.76 -14.18
CA ASN A 467 -14.68 13.37 -15.25
C ASN A 467 -15.38 12.52 -16.32
N ASP A 468 -16.11 11.48 -15.92
CA ASP A 468 -16.90 10.65 -16.84
C ASP A 468 -17.93 11.48 -17.62
N ALA A 469 -18.56 12.45 -16.94
CA ALA A 469 -19.51 13.35 -17.58
C ALA A 469 -18.84 14.31 -18.57
N LEU A 470 -17.65 14.81 -18.24
CA LEU A 470 -16.84 15.65 -19.14
C LEU A 470 -16.36 14.87 -20.36
N GLU A 471 -15.91 13.62 -20.18
CA GLU A 471 -15.45 12.75 -21.25
C GLU A 471 -16.58 12.48 -22.25
N LEU A 472 -17.74 12.02 -21.77
CA LEU A 472 -18.89 11.78 -22.64
C LEU A 472 -19.37 13.06 -23.32
N SER A 473 -19.33 14.20 -22.62
CA SER A 473 -19.78 15.48 -23.19
C SER A 473 -18.82 16.04 -24.23
N ALA A 474 -17.51 15.92 -23.99
CA ALA A 474 -16.50 16.26 -24.98
C ALA A 474 -16.64 15.38 -26.22
N PHE A 475 -16.80 14.06 -26.03
CA PHE A 475 -16.99 13.12 -27.13
C PHE A 475 -18.23 13.45 -27.98
N ILE A 476 -19.37 13.74 -27.36
CA ILE A 476 -20.58 14.17 -28.10
C ILE A 476 -20.32 15.50 -28.80
N SER A 477 -19.74 16.49 -28.13
CA SER A 477 -19.50 17.83 -28.69
C SER A 477 -18.55 17.82 -29.89
N GLU A 478 -17.48 17.03 -29.84
CA GLU A 478 -16.53 16.87 -30.95
C GLU A 478 -17.21 16.24 -32.17
N ASN A 479 -18.13 15.30 -31.94
CA ASN A 479 -18.77 14.54 -33.01
C ASN A 479 -20.15 15.08 -33.46
N THR A 480 -20.62 16.18 -32.87
CA THR A 480 -21.88 16.88 -33.25
C THR A 480 -21.66 18.29 -33.81
N GLY A 481 -20.41 18.64 -34.15
CA GLY A 481 -20.04 19.94 -34.71
C GLY A 481 -20.74 20.30 -36.04
N LEU A 482 -20.62 21.57 -36.45
CA LEU A 482 -21.36 22.15 -37.57
C LEU A 482 -21.16 21.44 -38.94
N ASP A 483 -20.07 20.70 -39.12
CA ASP A 483 -19.71 20.03 -40.36
C ASP A 483 -19.84 18.49 -40.32
N THR A 484 -20.24 17.89 -39.18
CA THR A 484 -20.39 16.42 -39.02
C THR A 484 -21.84 15.96 -39.09
N THR A 485 -22.08 14.76 -39.64
CA THR A 485 -23.41 14.13 -39.60
C THR A 485 -23.57 13.34 -38.30
N MET A 486 -24.63 13.61 -37.53
CA MET A 486 -24.96 12.85 -36.31
C MET A 486 -25.22 11.35 -36.56
N ASP A 487 -25.43 10.96 -37.81
CA ASP A 487 -25.66 9.56 -38.21
C ASP A 487 -24.49 8.64 -37.80
N ALA A 488 -23.25 9.07 -38.01
CA ALA A 488 -22.06 8.28 -37.64
C ALA A 488 -21.97 8.11 -36.11
N LEU A 489 -22.21 9.19 -35.36
CA LEU A 489 -22.26 9.16 -33.89
C LEU A 489 -23.42 8.30 -33.38
N ALA A 490 -24.58 8.31 -34.05
CA ALA A 490 -25.72 7.46 -33.69
C ALA A 490 -25.44 5.96 -33.92
N LEU A 491 -24.68 5.61 -34.97
CA LEU A 491 -24.19 4.24 -35.16
C LEU A 491 -23.17 3.87 -34.08
N PHE A 492 -22.28 4.78 -33.71
CA PHE A 492 -21.27 4.56 -32.67
C PHE A 492 -21.93 4.35 -31.29
N ALA A 493 -22.92 5.18 -30.94
CA ALA A 493 -23.69 5.05 -29.71
C ALA A 493 -24.48 3.73 -29.65
N LYS A 494 -24.96 3.23 -30.79
CA LYS A 494 -25.57 1.89 -30.89
C LYS A 494 -24.53 0.79 -30.65
N SER A 495 -23.32 0.94 -31.19
CA SER A 495 -22.21 0.02 -30.89
C SER A 495 -21.94 -0.03 -29.38
N ASP A 496 -21.81 1.13 -28.71
CA ASP A 496 -21.63 1.19 -27.25
C ASP A 496 -22.75 0.47 -26.50
N LEU A 497 -24.01 0.68 -26.90
CA LEU A 497 -25.15 -0.03 -26.28
C LEU A 497 -25.03 -1.54 -26.47
N MET A 498 -24.64 -2.00 -27.66
CA MET A 498 -24.43 -3.43 -27.91
C MET A 498 -23.31 -4.00 -27.05
N ILE A 499 -22.23 -3.25 -26.81
CA ILE A 499 -21.14 -3.63 -25.88
C ILE A 499 -21.69 -3.77 -24.46
N VAL A 500 -22.46 -2.80 -23.97
CA VAL A 500 -23.11 -2.84 -22.65
C VAL A 500 -24.06 -4.03 -22.53
N GLN A 501 -24.75 -4.39 -23.63
CA GLN A 501 -25.63 -5.56 -23.70
C GLN A 501 -24.88 -6.90 -23.90
N HIS A 502 -23.55 -6.89 -23.94
CA HIS A 502 -22.71 -8.04 -24.26
C HIS A 502 -22.98 -8.67 -25.65
N LYS A 503 -23.53 -7.90 -26.59
CA LYS A 503 -23.80 -8.29 -27.98
C LYS A 503 -22.65 -7.87 -28.89
N TYR A 504 -21.48 -8.45 -28.68
CA TYR A 504 -20.25 -8.03 -29.34
C TYR A 504 -20.31 -8.11 -30.87
N ASP A 505 -20.91 -9.15 -31.44
CA ASP A 505 -21.08 -9.25 -32.90
C ASP A 505 -21.94 -8.12 -33.48
N SER A 506 -22.96 -7.69 -32.73
CA SER A 506 -23.79 -6.54 -33.13
C SER A 506 -23.03 -5.22 -32.98
N ALA A 507 -22.17 -5.09 -31.96
CA ALA A 507 -21.30 -3.93 -31.79
C ALA A 507 -20.33 -3.81 -32.99
N LEU A 508 -19.64 -4.89 -33.33
CA LEU A 508 -18.73 -4.96 -34.48
C LEU A 508 -19.44 -4.59 -35.79
N PHE A 509 -20.66 -5.10 -36.02
CA PHE A 509 -21.45 -4.73 -37.19
C PHE A 509 -21.70 -3.22 -37.30
N PHE A 510 -21.99 -2.54 -36.19
CA PHE A 510 -22.17 -1.08 -36.20
C PHE A 510 -20.87 -0.33 -36.45
N LEU A 511 -19.74 -0.81 -35.92
CA LEU A 511 -18.42 -0.24 -36.19
C LEU A 511 -18.04 -0.35 -37.67
N GLU A 512 -18.16 -1.54 -38.25
CA GLU A 512 -17.89 -1.80 -39.67
C GLU A 512 -18.76 -0.91 -40.58
N LEU A 513 -20.02 -0.67 -40.18
CA LEU A 513 -20.92 0.22 -40.91
C LEU A 513 -20.43 1.67 -40.92
N ILE A 514 -19.83 2.14 -39.82
CA ILE A 514 -19.26 3.49 -39.76
C ILE A 514 -18.03 3.56 -40.68
N GLU A 515 -17.11 2.60 -40.58
CA GLU A 515 -15.89 2.55 -41.41
C GLU A 515 -16.22 2.54 -42.91
N SER A 516 -17.23 1.77 -43.31
CA SER A 516 -17.64 1.65 -44.72
C SER A 516 -18.36 2.90 -45.23
N ASN A 517 -19.22 3.54 -44.43
CA ASN A 517 -20.07 4.64 -44.89
C ASN A 517 -19.43 6.02 -44.67
N TYR A 518 -18.50 6.14 -43.72
CA TYR A 518 -17.85 7.38 -43.32
C TYR A 518 -16.32 7.20 -43.24
N PRO A 519 -15.65 6.80 -44.34
CA PRO A 519 -14.21 6.58 -44.34
C PRO A 519 -13.46 7.88 -44.01
N GLY A 520 -12.54 7.82 -43.05
CA GLY A 520 -11.76 8.97 -42.59
C GLY A 520 -12.50 9.91 -41.64
N HIS A 521 -13.67 9.53 -41.11
CA HIS A 521 -14.35 10.29 -40.06
C HIS A 521 -13.48 10.45 -38.81
N GLU A 522 -13.70 11.51 -38.04
CA GLU A 522 -13.02 11.80 -36.77
C GLU A 522 -13.25 10.74 -35.68
N LEU A 523 -14.14 9.78 -35.90
CA LEU A 523 -14.43 8.68 -34.97
C LEU A 523 -13.44 7.52 -35.10
N MET A 524 -12.54 7.55 -36.09
CA MET A 524 -11.80 6.35 -36.47
C MET A 524 -10.84 5.85 -35.38
N ASP A 525 -10.25 6.75 -34.59
CA ASP A 525 -9.48 6.39 -33.40
C ASP A 525 -10.40 5.84 -32.29
N ASN A 526 -11.59 6.43 -32.08
CA ASN A 526 -12.59 5.89 -31.15
C ASN A 526 -13.04 4.47 -31.55
N ILE A 527 -13.16 4.18 -32.85
CA ILE A 527 -13.52 2.85 -33.37
C ILE A 527 -12.45 1.83 -33.01
N LEU A 528 -11.16 2.14 -33.26
CA LEU A 528 -10.05 1.27 -32.85
C LEU A 528 -10.04 1.05 -31.33
N PHE A 529 -10.29 2.10 -30.55
CA PHE A 529 -10.36 2.00 -29.10
C PHE A 529 -11.49 1.06 -28.65
N GLN A 530 -12.67 1.18 -29.27
CA GLN A 530 -13.81 0.29 -29.00
C GLN A 530 -13.52 -1.15 -29.43
N LEU A 531 -12.89 -1.35 -30.59
CA LEU A 531 -12.52 -2.67 -31.09
C LEU A 531 -11.57 -3.37 -30.13
N ALA A 532 -10.56 -2.65 -29.61
CA ALA A 532 -9.67 -3.17 -28.58
C ALA A 532 -10.42 -3.59 -27.30
N ARG A 533 -11.39 -2.79 -26.85
CA ARG A 533 -12.26 -3.13 -25.70
C ARG A 533 -13.12 -4.36 -25.96
N ILE A 534 -13.65 -4.51 -27.17
CA ILE A 534 -14.41 -5.71 -27.57
C ILE A 534 -13.51 -6.94 -27.53
N ASN A 535 -12.31 -6.86 -28.11
CA ASN A 535 -11.32 -7.94 -28.08
C ASN A 535 -10.98 -8.34 -26.63
N GLN A 536 -10.78 -7.37 -25.74
CA GLN A 536 -10.52 -7.61 -24.33
C GLN A 536 -11.72 -8.30 -23.65
N ALA A 537 -12.95 -7.84 -23.92
CA ALA A 537 -14.17 -8.44 -23.37
C ALA A 537 -14.43 -9.86 -23.89
N GLN A 538 -13.97 -10.18 -25.09
CA GLN A 538 -14.02 -11.51 -25.70
C GLN A 538 -12.83 -12.41 -25.31
N SER A 539 -12.05 -12.04 -24.28
CA SER A 539 -10.88 -12.80 -23.80
C SER A 539 -9.81 -13.01 -24.88
N GLN A 540 -9.56 -11.99 -25.71
CA GLN A 540 -8.51 -11.95 -26.73
C GLN A 540 -7.48 -10.86 -26.38
N PRO A 541 -6.69 -11.02 -25.30
CA PRO A 541 -5.82 -9.96 -24.79
C PRO A 541 -4.70 -9.58 -25.76
N GLU A 542 -4.14 -10.51 -26.53
CA GLU A 542 -3.12 -10.20 -27.53
C GLU A 542 -3.66 -9.25 -28.61
N ARG A 543 -4.81 -9.60 -29.18
CA ARG A 543 -5.49 -8.76 -30.19
C ARG A 543 -5.88 -7.41 -29.62
N ALA A 544 -6.39 -7.37 -28.39
CA ALA A 544 -6.73 -6.10 -27.73
C ALA A 544 -5.51 -5.19 -27.59
N ALA A 545 -4.38 -5.72 -27.11
CA ALA A 545 -3.14 -4.96 -26.99
C ALA A 545 -2.62 -4.49 -28.36
N GLU A 546 -2.65 -5.35 -29.38
CA GLU A 546 -2.28 -4.99 -30.76
C GLU A 546 -3.16 -3.86 -31.31
N THR A 547 -4.48 -3.93 -31.14
CA THR A 547 -5.39 -2.86 -31.60
C THR A 547 -5.18 -1.53 -30.86
N TYR A 548 -4.88 -1.56 -29.55
CA TYR A 548 -4.53 -0.35 -28.82
C TYR A 548 -3.23 0.30 -29.33
N LEU A 549 -2.22 -0.53 -29.65
CA LEU A 549 -0.98 -0.02 -30.23
C LEU A 549 -1.19 0.51 -31.65
N GLU A 550 -2.01 -0.16 -32.46
CA GLU A 550 -2.40 0.32 -33.80
C GLU A 550 -3.05 1.71 -33.75
N LEU A 551 -3.92 1.96 -32.76
CA LEU A 551 -4.50 3.29 -32.52
C LEU A 551 -3.41 4.32 -32.25
N ALA A 552 -2.48 4.01 -31.33
CA ALA A 552 -1.40 4.91 -30.95
C ALA A 552 -0.45 5.22 -32.12
N GLU A 553 -0.19 4.23 -32.98
CA GLU A 553 0.64 4.39 -34.18
C GLU A 553 -0.06 5.17 -35.29
N THR A 554 -1.35 4.92 -35.51
CA THR A 554 -2.12 5.53 -36.60
C THR A 554 -2.54 6.97 -36.29
N TYR A 555 -2.83 7.26 -35.02
CA TYR A 555 -3.31 8.56 -34.56
C TYR A 555 -2.41 9.14 -33.46
N PRO A 556 -1.11 9.39 -33.71
CA PRO A 556 -0.13 9.72 -32.66
C PRO A 556 -0.38 11.05 -31.93
N PHE A 557 -1.27 11.90 -32.47
CA PHE A 557 -1.69 13.17 -31.85
C PHE A 557 -3.14 13.13 -31.34
N GLY A 558 -3.78 11.96 -31.36
CA GLY A 558 -5.14 11.75 -30.88
C GLY A 558 -5.24 11.86 -29.36
N ILE A 559 -6.43 12.22 -28.86
CA ILE A 559 -6.68 12.42 -27.43
C ILE A 559 -6.70 11.07 -26.69
N LEU A 560 -6.90 9.96 -27.40
CA LEU A 560 -6.98 8.60 -26.83
C LEU A 560 -5.64 7.86 -26.76
N VAL A 561 -4.54 8.44 -27.25
CA VAL A 561 -3.26 7.70 -27.38
C VAL A 561 -2.71 7.27 -26.03
N ASP A 562 -2.71 8.16 -25.04
CA ASP A 562 -2.22 7.84 -23.69
C ASP A 562 -3.11 6.80 -22.98
N ASN A 563 -4.43 6.87 -23.21
CA ASN A 563 -5.39 5.86 -22.78
C ASN A 563 -5.08 4.49 -23.41
N ALA A 564 -4.87 4.45 -24.72
CA ALA A 564 -4.58 3.20 -25.45
C ALA A 564 -3.26 2.58 -25.01
N LEU A 565 -2.19 3.37 -24.88
CA LEU A 565 -0.90 2.91 -24.36
C LEU A 565 -1.01 2.37 -22.94
N MET A 566 -1.78 3.03 -22.06
CA MET A 566 -1.99 2.58 -20.69
C MET A 566 -2.74 1.24 -20.64
N GLU A 567 -3.81 1.08 -21.42
CA GLU A 567 -4.55 -0.19 -21.49
C GLU A 567 -3.70 -1.32 -22.09
N ALA A 568 -2.95 -1.07 -23.17
CA ALA A 568 -2.01 -2.03 -23.73
C ALA A 568 -0.96 -2.46 -22.69
N ALA A 569 -0.36 -1.52 -21.96
CA ALA A 569 0.62 -1.81 -20.91
C ALA A 569 0.03 -2.68 -19.80
N ARG A 570 -1.19 -2.36 -19.33
CA ARG A 570 -1.91 -3.16 -18.33
C ARG A 570 -2.20 -4.58 -18.82
N ILE A 571 -2.54 -4.76 -20.11
CA ILE A 571 -2.76 -6.08 -20.70
C ILE A 571 -1.44 -6.87 -20.75
N TYR A 572 -0.35 -6.26 -21.21
CA TYR A 572 0.97 -6.92 -21.24
C TYR A 572 1.43 -7.32 -19.84
N GLU A 573 1.23 -6.46 -18.84
CA GLU A 573 1.58 -6.74 -17.45
C GLU A 573 0.73 -7.89 -16.87
N ASN A 574 -0.60 -7.77 -16.93
CA ASN A 574 -1.49 -8.55 -16.07
C ASN A 574 -2.15 -9.74 -16.76
N LYS A 575 -2.24 -9.73 -18.10
CA LYS A 575 -2.91 -10.80 -18.88
C LYS A 575 -1.93 -11.64 -19.67
N LEU A 576 -0.96 -10.98 -20.31
CA LEU A 576 0.03 -11.67 -21.14
C LEU A 576 1.31 -12.06 -20.40
N ASN A 577 1.49 -11.60 -19.15
CA ASN A 577 2.69 -11.83 -18.33
C ASN A 577 4.00 -11.47 -19.09
N GLN A 578 3.99 -10.33 -19.77
CA GLN A 578 5.12 -9.77 -20.53
C GLN A 578 5.55 -8.43 -19.89
N PRO A 579 6.21 -8.46 -18.71
CA PRO A 579 6.52 -7.27 -17.94
C PRO A 579 7.50 -6.32 -18.66
N GLU A 580 8.39 -6.84 -19.51
CA GLU A 580 9.34 -6.01 -20.26
C GLU A 580 8.62 -5.09 -21.24
N LYS A 581 7.65 -5.61 -22.01
CA LYS A 581 6.83 -4.79 -22.91
C LYS A 581 5.95 -3.80 -22.15
N ALA A 582 5.39 -4.22 -21.02
CA ALA A 582 4.62 -3.32 -20.17
C ALA A 582 5.49 -2.15 -19.67
N MET A 583 6.74 -2.43 -19.28
CA MET A 583 7.70 -1.41 -18.88
C MET A 583 8.01 -0.41 -20.00
N GLU A 584 8.22 -0.88 -21.25
CA GLU A 584 8.45 -0.01 -22.41
C GLU A 584 7.29 0.97 -22.63
N LEU A 585 6.05 0.48 -22.56
CA LEU A 585 4.86 1.32 -22.73
C LEU A 585 4.67 2.29 -21.55
N TYR A 586 4.91 1.86 -20.31
CA TYR A 586 4.89 2.77 -19.17
C TYR A 586 5.96 3.84 -19.27
N GLU A 587 7.16 3.51 -19.75
CA GLU A 587 8.22 4.48 -20.01
C GLU A 587 7.79 5.50 -21.07
N GLN A 588 7.20 5.04 -22.17
CA GLN A 588 6.68 5.91 -23.23
C GLN A 588 5.68 6.94 -22.69
N ILE A 589 4.72 6.51 -21.85
CA ILE A 589 3.77 7.42 -21.19
C ILE A 589 4.51 8.47 -20.33
N LEU A 590 5.56 8.06 -19.62
CA LEU A 590 6.33 8.95 -18.74
C LEU A 590 7.18 9.97 -19.51
N THR A 591 7.65 9.63 -20.71
CA THR A 591 8.55 10.47 -21.50
C THR A 591 7.82 11.32 -22.53
N GLU A 592 6.79 10.78 -23.18
CA GLU A 592 6.09 11.41 -24.31
C GLU A 592 4.77 12.06 -23.88
N PHE A 593 4.11 11.54 -22.85
CA PHE A 593 2.79 12.01 -22.39
C PHE A 593 2.86 12.59 -20.97
N THR A 594 3.78 13.53 -20.74
CA THR A 594 4.06 14.09 -19.40
C THR A 594 2.89 14.81 -18.73
N ASN A 595 1.87 15.19 -19.50
CA ASN A 595 0.64 15.82 -19.01
C ASN A 595 -0.53 14.83 -18.84
N SER A 596 -0.33 13.55 -19.15
CA SER A 596 -1.35 12.53 -19.00
C SER A 596 -1.73 12.31 -17.53
N LEU A 597 -3.01 12.02 -17.29
CA LEU A 597 -3.50 11.60 -15.97
C LEU A 597 -2.85 10.28 -15.50
N PHE A 598 -2.28 9.52 -16.42
CA PHE A 598 -1.66 8.22 -16.17
C PHE A 598 -0.22 8.27 -15.67
N VAL A 599 0.45 9.43 -15.68
CA VAL A 599 1.88 9.56 -15.31
C VAL A 599 2.17 9.01 -13.92
N ILE A 600 1.27 9.21 -12.96
CA ILE A 600 1.45 8.72 -11.58
C ILE A 600 1.36 7.19 -11.54
N GLU A 601 0.35 6.62 -12.19
CA GLU A 601 0.15 5.17 -12.24
C GLU A 601 1.27 4.47 -13.00
N ALA A 602 1.60 4.95 -14.21
CA ALA A 602 2.68 4.43 -15.03
C ALA A 602 4.00 4.40 -14.26
N ARG A 603 4.32 5.47 -13.51
CA ARG A 603 5.53 5.52 -12.66
C ARG A 603 5.51 4.45 -11.57
N LYS A 604 4.37 4.26 -10.90
CA LYS A 604 4.24 3.28 -9.83
C LYS A 604 4.40 1.86 -10.37
N ARG A 605 3.73 1.53 -11.46
CA ARG A 605 3.80 0.21 -12.12
C ARG A 605 5.20 -0.05 -12.68
N PHE A 606 5.79 0.92 -13.39
CA PHE A 606 7.17 0.81 -13.91
C PHE A 606 8.19 0.53 -12.81
N ARG A 607 8.12 1.24 -11.67
CA ARG A 607 8.99 0.99 -10.52
C ARG A 607 8.76 -0.39 -9.88
N HIS A 608 7.50 -0.81 -9.79
CA HIS A 608 7.14 -2.12 -9.27
C HIS A 608 7.75 -3.24 -10.12
N LEU A 609 7.58 -3.16 -11.45
CA LEU A 609 8.14 -4.13 -12.40
C LEU A 609 9.66 -4.12 -12.42
N ARG A 610 10.31 -2.97 -12.20
CA ARG A 610 11.76 -2.86 -12.07
C ARG A 610 12.32 -3.44 -10.76
N GLY A 611 11.48 -3.68 -9.75
CA GLY A 611 11.89 -4.19 -8.44
C GLY A 611 12.32 -3.11 -7.44
N ASP A 612 11.92 -1.85 -7.64
CA ASP A 612 12.19 -0.78 -6.69
C ASP A 612 11.31 -0.97 -5.42
N LEU A 613 11.93 -0.94 -4.23
CA LEU A 613 11.20 -0.94 -2.95
C LEU A 613 10.30 0.31 -2.86
N LEU A 614 8.97 0.10 -2.77
CA LEU A 614 8.02 1.16 -2.42
C LEU A 614 8.28 1.59 -0.96
N GLN A 615 8.89 2.77 -0.79
CA GLN A 615 9.03 3.43 0.52
C GLN A 615 7.70 4.01 1.01
#